data_AF-A0A958D3T8-F1
#
_entry.id   AF-A0A958D3T8-F1
#
_cell.length_a   1.000
_cell.length_b   1.000
_cell.length_c   1.000
_cell.angle_alpha   90.00
_cell.angle_beta   90.00
_cell.angle_gamma   90.00
#
_symmetry.space_group_name_H-M   'P 1'
#
loop_
_entity.id
_entity.type
_entity.pdbx_description
1 polymer ?
#
loop_
_entity_poly.entity_id
_entity_poly.type
_entity_poly.pdbx_seq_one_letter_code
_entity_poly.pdbx_strand_id
1 'polypeptide(L)'
;MSDNPPAKPHGRPDPGTVTQSGVLIVSGVLIFVVIVLSMILGLTSHRATVGLVVFVIFLAAAAVGTFAGFIFGLPRGRFADRNEAGDAPNSAAPGASAFLANSNLIKVSDWLTTIIVGLTLVNLGAILPAMQRFASALQEPLGGAAYSGAVGLSVTTLGFISAALMSYLWTTMRGRDLWEETEAKYRGRQAPDLKGLTVAEAKAVVAPLALFVDAESADANGDVKRQTPEPGAATPDGRIRVFTA
;
A
#
# COMPACT_ATOMS: atom_id res chain seq x y z
N MET A 1 7.60 12.11 41.29
CA MET A 1 8.61 11.41 40.48
C MET A 1 7.98 11.20 39.11
N SER A 2 8.16 12.15 38.19
CA SER A 2 7.54 12.11 36.86
C SER A 2 8.40 11.24 35.94
N ASP A 3 7.85 10.12 35.52
CA ASP A 3 8.49 9.18 34.60
C ASP A 3 8.47 9.80 33.19
N ASN A 4 9.62 10.31 32.76
CA ASN A 4 9.78 10.88 31.43
C ASN A 4 10.14 9.72 30.48
N PRO A 5 9.37 9.45 29.41
CA PRO A 5 9.68 8.35 28.51
C PRO A 5 11.06 8.55 27.86
N PRO A 6 11.82 7.47 27.61
CA PRO A 6 13.17 7.56 27.07
C PRO A 6 13.14 8.26 25.70
N ALA A 7 13.99 9.28 25.55
CA ALA A 7 14.14 10.02 24.31
C ALA A 7 14.45 9.06 23.15
N LYS A 8 13.64 9.08 22.09
CA LYS A 8 13.92 8.32 20.87
C LYS A 8 15.33 8.68 20.38
N PRO A 9 16.21 7.71 20.09
CA PRO A 9 17.53 8.00 19.56
C PRO A 9 17.37 8.81 18.27
N HIS A 10 18.23 9.82 18.07
CA HIS A 10 18.36 10.53 16.80
C HIS A 10 18.97 9.58 15.74
N GLY A 11 18.19 8.57 15.36
CA GLY A 11 18.49 7.62 14.30
C GLY A 11 18.11 8.22 12.95
N ARG A 12 18.86 7.84 11.92
CA ARG A 12 18.62 8.22 10.52
C ARG A 12 17.12 8.23 10.20
N PRO A 13 16.63 9.24 9.46
CA PRO A 13 15.22 9.33 9.12
C PRO A 13 14.79 8.01 8.49
N ASP A 14 13.73 7.43 9.02
CA ASP A 14 13.17 6.18 8.57
C ASP A 14 12.93 6.27 7.06
N PRO A 15 13.49 5.38 6.22
CA PRO A 15 13.44 5.51 4.77
C PRO A 15 12.03 5.76 4.22
N GLY A 16 10.99 5.19 4.87
CA GLY A 16 9.59 5.46 4.51
C GLY A 16 9.19 6.94 4.64
N THR A 17 9.67 7.64 5.68
CA THR A 17 9.36 9.06 5.91
C THR A 17 10.02 9.98 4.88
N VAL A 18 11.22 9.64 4.42
CA VAL A 18 11.97 10.41 3.40
C VAL A 18 11.29 10.29 2.04
N THR A 19 10.90 9.07 1.64
CA THR A 19 10.23 8.84 0.35
C THR A 19 8.81 9.40 0.34
N GLN A 20 8.08 9.31 1.45
CA GLN A 20 6.76 9.92 1.63
C GLN A 20 6.82 11.45 1.50
N SER A 21 7.84 12.07 2.09
CA SER A 21 8.09 13.51 1.96
C SER A 21 8.38 13.91 0.51
N GLY A 22 9.13 13.07 -0.22
CA GLY A 22 9.39 13.26 -1.65
C GLY A 22 8.11 13.32 -2.48
N VAL A 23 7.21 12.34 -2.31
CA VAL A 23 5.91 12.29 -3.01
C VAL A 23 5.10 13.56 -2.76
N LEU A 24 4.99 13.99 -1.50
CA LEU A 24 4.25 15.20 -1.15
C LEU A 24 4.87 16.45 -1.78
N ILE A 25 6.20 16.58 -1.77
CA ILE A 25 6.90 17.70 -2.40
C ILE A 25 6.63 17.72 -3.91
N VAL A 26 6.79 16.59 -4.61
CA VAL A 26 6.54 16.54 -6.06
C VAL A 26 5.08 16.87 -6.38
N SER A 27 4.13 16.37 -5.60
CA SER A 27 2.70 16.67 -5.81
C SER A 27 2.40 18.16 -5.60
N GLY A 28 2.96 18.77 -4.55
CA GLY A 28 2.81 20.19 -4.26
C GLY A 28 3.42 21.06 -5.36
N VAL A 29 4.62 20.72 -5.84
CA VAL A 29 5.28 21.41 -6.95
C VAL A 29 4.44 21.32 -8.22
N LEU A 30 3.92 20.14 -8.55
CA LEU A 30 3.09 19.97 -9.75
C LEU A 30 1.80 20.80 -9.69
N ILE A 31 1.10 20.76 -8.56
CA ILE A 31 -0.12 21.56 -8.34
C ILE A 31 0.21 23.05 -8.44
N PHE A 32 1.30 23.49 -7.82
CA PHE A 32 1.76 24.87 -7.89
C PHE A 32 2.06 25.31 -9.33
N VAL A 33 2.77 24.49 -10.10
CA VAL A 33 3.04 24.76 -11.53
C VAL A 33 1.75 24.91 -12.32
N VAL A 34 0.76 24.05 -12.09
CA VAL A 34 -0.53 24.13 -12.79
C VAL A 34 -1.32 25.37 -12.37
N ILE A 35 -1.30 25.75 -11.09
CA ILE A 35 -1.93 26.99 -10.61
C ILE A 35 -1.29 28.22 -11.28
N VAL A 36 0.05 28.29 -11.28
CA VAL A 36 0.79 29.39 -11.92
C VAL A 36 0.50 29.45 -13.42
N LEU A 37 0.54 28.32 -14.12
CA LEU A 37 0.20 28.24 -15.54
C LEU A 37 -1.24 28.70 -15.79
N SER A 38 -2.20 28.25 -14.97
CA SER A 38 -3.60 28.63 -15.07
C SER A 38 -3.79 30.13 -14.83
N MET A 39 -3.06 30.71 -13.88
CA MET A 39 -3.09 32.15 -13.60
C MET A 39 -2.48 32.96 -14.74
N ILE A 40 -1.33 32.54 -15.29
CA ILE A 40 -0.71 33.20 -16.45
C ILE A 40 -1.67 33.16 -17.65
N LEU A 41 -2.27 32.01 -17.95
CA LEU A 41 -3.23 31.87 -19.07
C LEU A 41 -4.48 32.71 -18.84
N GLY A 42 -4.98 32.82 -17.62
CA GLY A 42 -6.10 33.69 -17.28
C GLY A 42 -5.80 35.18 -17.47
N LEU A 43 -4.57 35.61 -17.16
CA LEU A 43 -4.14 37.02 -17.28
C LEU A 43 -3.73 37.43 -18.70
N THR A 44 -3.25 36.49 -19.50
CA THR A 44 -2.71 36.75 -20.86
C THR A 44 -3.74 36.54 -21.97
N SER A 45 -4.76 35.72 -21.74
CA SER A 45 -5.79 35.45 -22.74
C SER A 45 -6.87 36.54 -22.74
N HIS A 46 -7.46 36.80 -23.91
CA HIS A 46 -8.61 37.72 -24.02
C HIS A 46 -9.85 37.24 -23.25
N ARG A 47 -9.88 35.97 -22.84
CA ARG A 47 -10.95 35.35 -22.07
C ARG A 47 -10.38 34.81 -20.77
N ALA A 48 -10.60 35.52 -19.66
CA ALA A 48 -10.14 35.11 -18.33
C ALA A 48 -10.56 33.67 -17.94
N THR A 49 -11.57 33.11 -18.60
CA THR A 49 -12.06 31.75 -18.41
C THR A 49 -11.07 30.65 -18.85
N VAL A 50 -10.11 30.93 -19.75
CA VAL A 50 -9.19 29.89 -20.26
C VAL A 50 -8.34 29.29 -19.14
N GLY A 51 -7.80 30.13 -18.26
CA GLY A 51 -7.03 29.69 -17.10
C GLY A 51 -7.85 28.78 -16.17
N LEU A 52 -9.11 29.17 -15.90
CA LEU A 52 -10.03 28.38 -15.09
C LEU A 52 -10.35 27.02 -15.74
N VAL A 53 -10.59 26.99 -17.06
CA VAL A 53 -10.86 25.76 -17.80
C VAL A 53 -9.68 24.80 -17.70
N VAL A 54 -8.45 25.29 -17.88
CA VAL A 54 -7.22 24.47 -17.74
C VAL A 54 -7.12 23.87 -16.34
N PHE A 55 -7.34 24.69 -15.30
CA PHE A 55 -7.29 24.23 -13.92
C PHE A 55 -8.34 23.16 -13.61
N VAL A 56 -9.59 23.38 -14.02
CA VAL A 56 -10.71 22.45 -13.78
C VAL A 56 -10.51 21.13 -14.52
N ILE A 57 -10.05 21.17 -15.78
CA ILE A 57 -9.74 19.96 -16.56
C ILE A 57 -8.62 19.17 -15.88
N PHE A 58 -7.55 19.84 -15.45
CA PHE A 58 -6.47 19.19 -14.72
C PHE A 58 -6.98 18.54 -13.44
N LEU A 59 -7.78 19.24 -12.64
CA LEU A 59 -8.31 18.72 -11.38
C LEU A 59 -9.23 17.51 -11.61
N ALA A 60 -10.10 17.57 -12.62
CA ALA A 60 -10.99 16.48 -12.97
C ALA A 60 -10.20 15.24 -13.41
N ALA A 61 -9.20 15.42 -14.28
CA ALA A 61 -8.32 14.35 -14.71
C ALA A 61 -7.50 13.78 -13.55
N ALA A 62 -7.00 14.64 -12.66
CA ALA A 62 -6.26 14.25 -11.48
C ALA A 62 -7.13 13.44 -10.50
N ALA A 63 -8.40 13.80 -10.29
CA ALA A 63 -9.30 13.04 -9.44
C ALA A 63 -9.54 11.62 -9.98
N VAL A 64 -9.79 11.48 -11.29
CA VAL A 64 -9.92 10.18 -11.95
C VAL A 64 -8.61 9.39 -11.88
N GLY A 65 -7.47 10.07 -12.09
CA GLY A 65 -6.14 9.50 -11.97
C GLY A 65 -5.88 8.97 -10.57
N THR A 66 -6.12 9.75 -9.52
CA THR A 66 -5.99 9.34 -8.12
C THR A 66 -6.83 8.09 -7.82
N PHE A 67 -8.08 8.05 -8.28
CA PHE A 67 -8.93 6.89 -8.10
C PHE A 67 -8.35 5.64 -8.79
N ALA A 68 -7.89 5.77 -10.03
CA ALA A 68 -7.24 4.67 -10.74
C ALA A 68 -5.95 4.22 -10.02
N GLY A 69 -5.06 5.16 -9.70
CA GLY A 69 -3.80 4.89 -9.00
C GLY A 69 -4.00 4.18 -7.66
N PHE A 70 -5.02 4.58 -6.91
CA PHE A 70 -5.41 3.91 -5.68
C PHE A 70 -5.80 2.44 -5.91
N ILE A 71 -6.68 2.17 -6.87
CA ILE A 71 -7.13 0.81 -7.20
C ILE A 71 -5.97 -0.10 -7.59
N PHE A 72 -5.06 0.40 -8.45
CA PHE A 72 -3.90 -0.34 -8.93
C PHE A 72 -2.78 -0.45 -7.89
N GLY A 73 -2.71 0.48 -6.93
CA GLY A 73 -1.68 0.52 -5.89
C GLY A 73 -1.96 -0.34 -4.67
N LEU A 74 -3.12 -1.02 -4.61
CA LEU A 74 -3.44 -1.92 -3.51
C LEU A 74 -2.46 -3.11 -3.48
N PRO A 75 -1.77 -3.37 -2.35
CA PRO A 75 -0.82 -4.47 -2.23
C PRO A 75 -1.54 -5.82 -2.36
N ARG A 76 -1.20 -6.59 -3.40
CA ARG A 76 -1.79 -7.92 -3.70
C ARG A 76 -1.14 -9.08 -2.93
N GLY A 77 -0.27 -8.77 -1.95
CA GLY A 77 0.61 -9.74 -1.31
C GLY A 77 -0.13 -10.90 -0.62
N ARG A 78 0.24 -12.14 -0.97
CA ARG A 78 0.01 -13.43 -0.28
C ARG A 78 -1.45 -13.83 0.06
N PHE A 79 -2.44 -13.01 -0.23
CA PHE A 79 -3.86 -13.34 -0.01
C PHE A 79 -4.49 -14.15 -1.14
N ALA A 80 -3.98 -14.03 -2.37
CA ALA A 80 -4.49 -14.77 -3.52
C ALA A 80 -4.14 -16.27 -3.43
N ASP A 81 -2.89 -16.60 -3.09
CA ASP A 81 -2.40 -17.99 -3.03
C ASP A 81 -3.11 -18.87 -1.98
N ARG A 82 -3.76 -18.29 -0.96
CA ARG A 82 -4.53 -19.06 0.03
C ARG A 82 -5.99 -19.30 -0.34
N ASN A 83 -6.56 -18.52 -1.25
CA ASN A 83 -7.95 -18.67 -1.64
C ASN A 83 -8.13 -19.52 -2.90
N GLU A 84 -7.07 -19.69 -3.71
CA GLU A 84 -7.07 -20.56 -4.89
C GLU A 84 -6.48 -21.96 -4.64
N ALA A 85 -5.73 -22.16 -3.55
CA ALA A 85 -5.32 -23.48 -3.09
C ALA A 85 -6.49 -24.16 -2.36
N GLY A 86 -7.35 -24.85 -3.12
CA GLY A 86 -8.38 -25.73 -2.59
C GLY A 86 -7.79 -26.85 -1.71
N ASP A 87 -8.50 -27.18 -0.63
CA ASP A 87 -8.45 -28.42 0.15
C ASP A 87 -7.10 -29.14 0.27
N ALA A 88 -6.36 -28.79 1.32
CA ALA A 88 -5.54 -29.75 2.05
C ALA A 88 -5.80 -29.56 3.56
N PRO A 89 -6.55 -30.44 4.23
CA PRO A 89 -6.64 -30.42 5.67
C PRO A 89 -5.33 -31.00 6.24
N ASN A 90 -4.80 -30.35 7.27
CA ASN A 90 -3.60 -30.72 8.03
C ASN A 90 -2.29 -30.17 7.47
N SER A 91 -2.00 -28.91 7.81
CA SER A 91 -0.69 -28.41 8.30
C SER A 91 -0.60 -26.92 7.99
N ALA A 92 -1.31 -26.07 8.73
CA ALA A 92 -1.12 -24.64 8.62
C ALA A 92 -1.34 -23.98 9.98
N ALA A 93 -0.24 -23.55 10.59
CA ALA A 93 -0.22 -22.68 11.74
C ALA A 93 -1.14 -21.45 11.48
N PRO A 94 -2.23 -21.28 12.24
CA PRO A 94 -3.09 -20.12 12.12
C PRO A 94 -2.49 -18.99 12.97
N GLY A 95 -1.98 -17.93 12.35
CA GLY A 95 -1.83 -16.69 13.13
C GLY A 95 -0.92 -15.56 12.67
N ALA A 96 -0.40 -15.53 11.43
CA ALA A 96 0.45 -14.41 11.02
C ALA A 96 0.11 -13.75 9.68
N SER A 97 -1.04 -14.03 9.04
CA SER A 97 -1.31 -13.50 7.69
C SER A 97 -2.74 -13.03 7.43
N ALA A 98 -3.51 -12.70 8.46
CA ALA A 98 -4.93 -12.36 8.33
C ALA A 98 -5.26 -10.95 8.83
N PHE A 99 -4.33 -10.00 8.70
CA PHE A 99 -4.64 -8.60 8.99
C PHE A 99 -5.35 -7.96 7.79
N LEU A 100 -6.67 -8.17 7.75
CA LEU A 100 -7.74 -7.22 7.39
C LEU A 100 -7.53 -6.24 6.21
N ALA A 101 -6.78 -6.60 5.16
CA ALA A 101 -7.04 -6.00 3.86
C ALA A 101 -8.41 -6.53 3.39
N ASN A 102 -9.37 -5.63 3.15
CA ASN A 102 -10.71 -6.02 2.74
C ASN A 102 -10.63 -6.84 1.43
N SER A 103 -10.81 -8.16 1.54
CA SER A 103 -10.72 -9.09 0.41
C SER A 103 -11.72 -8.76 -0.70
N ASN A 104 -12.83 -8.08 -0.37
CA ASN A 104 -13.78 -7.58 -1.35
C ASN A 104 -13.15 -6.48 -2.23
N LEU A 105 -12.37 -5.56 -1.66
CA LEU A 105 -11.71 -4.51 -2.46
C LEU A 105 -10.65 -5.09 -3.40
N ILE A 106 -9.91 -6.10 -2.95
CA ILE A 106 -8.90 -6.77 -3.78
C ILE A 106 -9.58 -7.49 -4.95
N LYS A 107 -10.64 -8.27 -4.69
CA LYS A 107 -11.42 -8.95 -5.72
C LYS A 107 -12.04 -7.98 -6.72
N VAL A 108 -12.63 -6.89 -6.23
CA VAL A 108 -13.20 -5.85 -7.09
C VAL A 108 -12.10 -5.16 -7.91
N SER A 109 -10.93 -4.89 -7.35
CA SER A 109 -9.79 -4.35 -8.10
C SER A 109 -9.37 -5.30 -9.21
N ASP A 110 -9.20 -6.59 -8.92
CA ASP A 110 -8.81 -7.59 -9.92
C ASP A 110 -9.83 -7.68 -11.07
N TRP A 111 -11.11 -7.86 -10.76
CA TRP A 111 -12.19 -7.88 -11.75
C TRP A 111 -12.26 -6.59 -12.56
N LEU A 112 -12.12 -5.44 -11.90
CA LEU A 112 -12.12 -4.14 -12.57
C LEU A 112 -10.92 -4.01 -13.51
N THR A 113 -9.73 -4.47 -13.12
CA THR A 113 -8.56 -4.45 -14.01
C THR A 113 -8.77 -5.34 -15.23
N THR A 114 -9.33 -6.54 -15.07
CA THR A 114 -9.65 -7.43 -16.19
C THR A 114 -10.69 -6.80 -17.13
N ILE A 115 -11.74 -6.18 -16.59
CA ILE A 115 -12.76 -5.47 -17.39
C ILE A 115 -12.13 -4.30 -18.14
N ILE A 116 -11.29 -3.49 -17.49
CA ILE A 116 -10.62 -2.35 -18.13
C ILE A 116 -9.72 -2.85 -19.27
N VAL A 117 -8.87 -3.85 -19.05
CA VAL A 117 -7.98 -4.39 -20.07
C VAL A 117 -8.78 -5.00 -21.22
N GLY A 118 -9.80 -5.80 -20.92
CA GLY A 118 -10.67 -6.42 -21.93
C GLY A 118 -11.41 -5.39 -22.78
N LEU A 119 -12.03 -4.40 -22.15
CA LEU A 119 -12.76 -3.33 -22.85
C LEU A 119 -11.81 -2.46 -23.68
N THR A 120 -10.61 -2.18 -23.16
CA THR A 120 -9.57 -1.42 -23.88
C THR A 120 -9.06 -2.17 -25.10
N LEU A 121 -8.84 -3.48 -25.01
CA LEU A 121 -8.43 -4.30 -26.17
C LEU A 121 -9.48 -4.28 -27.28
N VAL A 122 -10.76 -4.47 -26.92
CA VAL A 122 -11.86 -4.52 -27.88
C VAL A 122 -12.13 -3.15 -28.50
N ASN A 123 -11.98 -2.06 -27.74
CA ASN A 123 -12.27 -0.69 -28.20
C ASN A 123 -11.03 0.09 -28.65
N LEU A 124 -9.86 -0.54 -28.78
CA LEU A 124 -8.60 0.14 -29.07
C LEU A 124 -8.69 1.03 -30.33
N GLY A 125 -9.37 0.56 -31.37
CA GLY A 125 -9.60 1.31 -32.60
C GLY A 125 -10.48 2.56 -32.45
N ALA A 126 -11.35 2.60 -31.44
CA ALA A 126 -12.23 3.74 -31.17
C ALA A 126 -11.57 4.83 -30.31
N ILE A 127 -10.42 4.54 -29.68
CA ILE A 127 -9.74 5.48 -28.78
C ILE A 127 -9.20 6.70 -29.54
N LEU A 128 -8.51 6.49 -30.65
CA LEU A 128 -7.95 7.59 -31.47
C LEU A 128 -9.01 8.61 -31.93
N PRO A 129 -10.12 8.21 -32.59
CA PRO A 129 -11.14 9.17 -32.99
C PRO A 129 -11.86 9.81 -31.79
N ALA A 130 -12.00 9.10 -30.65
CA ALA A 130 -12.53 9.69 -29.43
C ALA A 130 -11.61 10.78 -28.87
N MET A 131 -10.29 10.55 -28.86
CA MET A 131 -9.29 11.55 -28.43
C MET A 131 -9.30 12.77 -29.35
N GLN A 132 -9.44 12.59 -30.66
CA GLN A 132 -9.57 13.70 -31.61
C GLN A 132 -10.83 14.52 -31.35
N ARG A 133 -11.99 13.86 -31.17
CA ARG A 133 -13.25 14.54 -30.83
C ARG A 133 -13.15 15.29 -29.51
N PHE A 134 -12.51 14.71 -28.51
CA PHE A 134 -12.27 15.36 -27.22
C PHE A 134 -11.36 16.59 -27.38
N ALA A 135 -10.25 16.47 -28.12
CA ALA A 135 -9.37 17.60 -28.42
C ALA A 135 -10.13 18.73 -29.15
N SER A 136 -10.97 18.39 -30.14
CA SER A 136 -11.82 19.38 -30.83
C SER A 136 -12.82 20.04 -29.89
N ALA A 137 -13.46 19.28 -28.99
CA ALA A 137 -14.40 19.83 -28.01
C ALA A 137 -13.74 20.80 -27.01
N LEU A 138 -12.44 20.66 -26.77
CA LEU A 138 -11.67 21.55 -25.89
C LEU A 138 -11.19 22.83 -26.57
N GLN A 139 -11.23 22.93 -27.91
CA GLN A 139 -10.69 24.10 -28.62
C GLN A 139 -11.40 25.40 -28.22
N GLU A 140 -12.73 25.42 -28.26
CA GLU A 140 -13.51 26.61 -27.98
C GLU A 140 -13.46 27.07 -26.51
N PRO A 141 -13.61 26.17 -25.51
CA PRO A 141 -13.42 26.51 -24.10
C PRO A 141 -12.02 27.07 -23.78
N LEU A 142 -11.00 26.66 -24.53
CA LEU A 142 -9.61 27.11 -24.38
C LEU A 142 -9.27 28.36 -25.22
N GLY A 143 -10.29 29.04 -25.76
CA GLY A 143 -10.13 30.32 -26.46
C GLY A 143 -9.91 30.21 -27.96
N GLY A 144 -10.06 29.04 -28.57
CA GLY A 144 -10.09 28.85 -30.02
C GLY A 144 -8.75 29.04 -30.75
N ALA A 145 -7.64 29.19 -30.00
CA ALA A 145 -6.32 29.34 -30.58
C ALA A 145 -5.87 28.07 -31.33
N ALA A 146 -4.95 28.23 -32.29
CA ALA A 146 -4.27 27.10 -32.92
C ALA A 146 -3.65 26.20 -31.83
N TYR A 147 -3.84 24.89 -31.95
CA TYR A 147 -3.36 23.87 -31.01
C TYR A 147 -4.00 23.86 -29.60
N SER A 148 -4.99 24.72 -29.30
CA SER A 148 -5.70 24.73 -28.01
C SER A 148 -6.24 23.35 -27.60
N GLY A 149 -6.81 22.60 -28.54
CA GLY A 149 -7.26 21.23 -28.32
C GLY A 149 -6.14 20.25 -27.92
N ALA A 150 -4.96 20.39 -28.54
CA ALA A 150 -3.79 19.57 -28.20
C ALA A 150 -3.22 19.92 -26.82
N VAL A 151 -3.27 21.20 -26.44
CA VAL A 151 -2.91 21.65 -25.09
C VAL A 151 -3.89 21.08 -24.05
N GLY A 152 -5.20 21.17 -24.31
CA GLY A 152 -6.23 20.59 -23.44
C GLY A 152 -6.07 19.09 -23.23
N LEU A 153 -5.79 18.35 -24.31
CA LEU A 153 -5.50 16.92 -24.25
C LEU A 153 -4.22 16.62 -23.45
N SER A 154 -3.17 17.42 -23.63
CA SER A 154 -1.91 17.30 -22.88
C SER A 154 -2.11 17.54 -21.38
N VAL A 155 -2.84 18.59 -21.00
CA VAL A 155 -3.16 18.91 -19.60
C VAL A 155 -3.97 17.80 -18.95
N THR A 156 -4.98 17.28 -19.66
CA THR A 156 -5.80 16.15 -19.20
C THR A 156 -4.93 14.91 -18.98
N THR A 157 -4.09 14.58 -19.95
CA THR A 157 -3.19 13.42 -19.89
C THR A 157 -2.18 13.55 -18.75
N LEU A 158 -1.60 14.74 -18.59
CA LEU A 158 -0.68 15.04 -17.51
C LEU A 158 -1.35 14.86 -16.15
N GLY A 159 -2.51 15.48 -15.93
CA GLY A 159 -3.24 15.39 -14.66
C GLY A 159 -3.61 13.96 -14.30
N PHE A 160 -4.12 13.19 -15.27
CA PHE A 160 -4.45 11.78 -15.08
C PHE A 160 -3.22 10.95 -14.70
N ILE A 161 -2.16 10.98 -15.52
CA ILE A 161 -0.96 10.15 -15.30
C ILE A 161 -0.25 10.53 -14.01
N SER A 162 -0.07 11.84 -13.76
CA SER A 162 0.65 12.29 -12.57
C SER A 162 -0.07 11.89 -11.29
N ALA A 163 -1.40 12.05 -11.24
CA ALA A 163 -2.18 11.74 -10.06
C ALA A 163 -2.34 10.23 -9.85
N ALA A 164 -2.47 9.46 -10.95
CA ALA A 164 -2.47 8.01 -10.91
C ALA A 164 -1.15 7.46 -10.40
N LEU A 165 -0.02 7.92 -10.94
CA LEU A 165 1.30 7.48 -10.51
C LEU A 165 1.55 7.84 -9.05
N MET A 166 1.20 9.06 -8.65
CA MET A 166 1.42 9.50 -7.27
C MET A 166 0.58 8.70 -6.27
N SER A 167 -0.70 8.47 -6.57
CA SER A 167 -1.58 7.66 -5.73
C SER A 167 -1.17 6.19 -5.70
N TYR A 168 -0.73 5.64 -6.83
CA TYR A 168 -0.18 4.29 -6.93
C TYR A 168 1.04 4.12 -6.02
N LEU A 169 2.03 5.01 -6.17
CA LEU A 169 3.27 4.97 -5.38
C LEU A 169 2.98 5.14 -3.89
N TRP A 170 2.12 6.09 -3.53
CA TRP A 170 1.69 6.31 -2.16
C TRP A 170 1.04 5.07 -1.55
N THR A 171 0.06 4.48 -2.25
CA THR A 171 -0.70 3.32 -1.76
C THR A 171 0.19 2.10 -1.62
N THR A 172 1.09 1.88 -2.58
CA THR A 172 1.99 0.72 -2.58
C THR A 172 3.03 0.82 -1.47
N MET A 173 3.66 2.00 -1.29
CA MET A 173 4.65 2.22 -0.23
C MET A 173 4.01 2.15 1.16
N ARG A 174 2.90 2.88 1.36
CA ARG A 174 2.20 2.86 2.65
C ARG A 174 1.69 1.48 3.00
N GLY A 175 1.24 0.73 2.00
CA GLY A 175 0.92 -0.68 2.13
C GLY A 175 2.10 -1.45 2.72
N ARG A 176 3.27 -1.39 2.08
CA ARG A 176 4.47 -2.11 2.52
C ARG A 176 4.91 -1.74 3.94
N ASP A 177 4.93 -0.46 4.29
CA ASP A 177 5.36 -0.03 5.63
C ASP A 177 4.43 -0.60 6.71
N LEU A 178 3.11 -0.60 6.46
CA LEU A 178 2.13 -1.21 7.36
C LEU A 178 2.34 -2.72 7.50
N TRP A 179 2.74 -3.40 6.42
CA TRP A 179 3.09 -4.82 6.47
C TRP A 179 4.33 -5.08 7.32
N GLU A 180 5.37 -4.27 7.18
CA GLU A 180 6.61 -4.41 7.94
C GLU A 180 6.39 -4.14 9.43
N GLU A 181 5.60 -3.13 9.78
CA GLU A 181 5.19 -2.86 11.17
C GLU A 181 4.39 -4.03 11.77
N THR A 182 3.47 -4.58 10.97
CA THR A 182 2.64 -5.71 11.38
C THR A 182 3.50 -6.97 11.55
N GLU A 183 4.36 -7.28 10.59
CA GLU A 183 5.26 -8.42 10.66
C GLU A 183 6.25 -8.28 11.82
N ALA A 184 6.82 -7.10 12.06
CA ALA A 184 7.68 -6.87 13.23
C ALA A 184 6.92 -7.13 14.55
N LYS A 185 5.66 -6.69 14.64
CA LYS A 185 4.80 -6.91 15.81
C LYS A 185 4.44 -8.38 16.03
N TYR A 186 4.33 -9.17 14.97
CA TYR A 186 4.03 -10.61 15.04
C TYR A 186 5.26 -11.51 15.07
N ARG A 187 6.41 -11.08 14.53
CA ARG A 187 7.68 -11.81 14.52
C ARG A 187 8.22 -12.01 15.94
N GLY A 188 7.97 -11.05 16.85
CA GLY A 188 8.22 -11.20 18.28
C GLY A 188 7.26 -12.16 19.01
N ARG A 189 6.17 -12.60 18.37
CA ARG A 189 5.20 -13.57 18.90
C ARG A 189 5.19 -14.88 18.11
N GLN A 190 6.26 -15.22 17.41
CA GLN A 190 6.42 -16.57 16.86
C GLN A 190 7.13 -17.44 17.88
N ALA A 191 6.64 -18.66 18.08
CA ALA A 191 7.26 -19.61 18.98
C ALA A 191 8.64 -20.01 18.42
N PRO A 192 9.78 -19.67 19.07
CA PRO A 192 11.07 -20.19 18.66
C PRO A 192 11.10 -21.72 18.74
N ASP A 193 12.02 -22.35 18.02
CA ASP A 193 12.25 -23.79 18.16
C ASP A 193 12.98 -24.04 19.48
N LEU A 194 12.30 -24.72 20.40
CA LEU A 194 12.80 -25.06 21.72
C LEU A 194 13.13 -26.55 21.83
N LYS A 195 12.94 -27.35 20.76
CA LYS A 195 13.21 -28.78 20.79
C LYS A 195 14.69 -29.06 21.06
N GLY A 196 14.96 -29.96 22.01
CA GLY A 196 16.32 -30.35 22.39
C GLY A 196 17.03 -29.37 23.34
N LEU A 197 16.37 -28.28 23.76
CA LEU A 197 16.82 -27.45 24.87
C LEU A 197 16.23 -27.98 26.18
N THR A 198 16.92 -27.72 27.30
CA THR A 198 16.35 -27.92 28.64
C THR A 198 15.26 -26.88 28.93
N VAL A 199 14.35 -27.16 29.88
CA VAL A 199 13.30 -26.19 30.27
C VAL A 199 13.90 -24.86 30.77
N ALA A 200 15.05 -24.90 31.43
CA ALA A 200 15.77 -23.71 31.88
C ALA A 200 16.33 -22.87 30.72
N GLU A 201 16.96 -23.52 29.73
CA GLU A 201 17.48 -22.87 28.52
C GLU A 201 16.34 -22.34 27.65
N ALA A 202 15.26 -23.10 27.51
CA ALA A 202 14.07 -22.68 26.81
C ALA A 202 13.53 -21.38 27.42
N LYS A 203 13.34 -21.32 28.75
CA LYS A 203 12.92 -20.08 29.45
C LYS A 203 13.86 -18.91 29.19
N ALA A 204 15.17 -19.13 29.15
CA ALA A 204 16.15 -18.08 28.86
C ALA A 204 16.05 -17.54 27.42
N VAL A 205 15.76 -18.40 26.44
CA VAL A 205 15.59 -18.02 25.03
C VAL A 205 14.32 -17.22 24.78
N VAL A 206 13.22 -17.52 25.49
CA VAL A 206 11.93 -16.83 25.30
C VAL A 206 11.70 -15.61 26.19
N ALA A 207 12.44 -15.47 27.30
CA ALA A 207 12.41 -14.28 28.16
C ALA A 207 12.61 -12.94 27.41
N PRO A 208 13.60 -12.79 26.49
CA PRO A 208 13.76 -11.55 25.73
C PRO A 208 12.68 -11.31 24.66
N LEU A 209 11.91 -12.34 24.30
CA LEU A 209 10.81 -12.27 23.32
C LEU A 209 9.47 -11.89 23.96
N ALA A 210 9.44 -11.61 25.27
CA ALA A 210 8.20 -11.41 26.04
C ALA A 210 7.21 -12.58 25.92
N LEU A 211 7.75 -13.80 25.79
CA LEU A 211 7.03 -15.05 25.72
C LEU A 211 7.24 -15.85 27.02
N PHE A 212 6.21 -16.57 27.44
CA PHE A 212 6.20 -17.37 28.67
C PHE A 212 6.26 -18.86 28.33
N VAL A 213 7.03 -19.64 29.10
CA VAL A 213 7.08 -21.10 28.97
C VAL A 213 6.32 -21.75 30.11
N ASP A 214 5.23 -22.42 29.78
CA ASP A 214 4.49 -23.30 30.69
C ASP A 214 5.03 -24.73 30.49
N ALA A 215 5.80 -25.24 31.45
CA ALA A 215 6.29 -26.62 31.41
C ALA A 215 5.28 -27.54 32.09
N GLU A 216 4.85 -28.60 31.41
CA GLU A 216 3.89 -29.58 31.95
C GLU A 216 4.58 -30.71 32.76
N SER A 217 5.91 -30.66 32.86
CA SER A 217 6.76 -31.65 33.53
C SER A 217 7.31 -31.14 34.86
N ALA A 218 7.51 -32.07 35.80
CA ALA A 218 8.13 -31.83 37.10
C ALA A 218 9.66 -31.68 37.04
N ASP A 219 10.31 -32.12 35.95
CA ASP A 219 11.77 -32.10 35.81
C ASP A 219 12.25 -30.87 35.04
N ALA A 220 12.78 -29.89 35.78
CA ALA A 220 13.34 -28.65 35.23
C ALA A 220 14.54 -28.86 34.30
N ASN A 221 15.15 -30.05 34.34
CA ASN A 221 16.29 -30.44 33.51
C ASN A 221 15.93 -31.38 32.34
N GLY A 222 14.64 -31.70 32.15
CA GLY A 222 14.21 -32.53 31.03
C GLY A 222 14.32 -31.81 29.69
N ASP A 223 14.78 -32.51 28.65
CA ASP A 223 14.84 -31.99 27.29
C ASP A 223 13.42 -31.80 26.73
N VAL A 224 13.17 -30.67 26.08
CA VAL A 224 11.92 -30.40 25.38
C VAL A 224 11.82 -31.31 24.15
N LYS A 225 10.87 -32.26 24.17
CA LYS A 225 10.59 -33.16 23.04
C LYS A 225 9.50 -32.62 22.13
N ARG A 226 8.52 -31.94 22.73
CA ARG A 226 7.38 -31.32 22.03
C ARG A 226 7.11 -29.93 22.61
N GLN A 227 6.64 -29.04 21.75
CA GLN A 227 6.18 -27.72 22.13
C GLN A 227 4.84 -27.43 21.47
N THR A 228 4.02 -26.58 22.11
CA THR A 228 2.76 -26.09 21.57
C THR A 228 2.65 -24.60 21.87
N PRO A 229 2.52 -23.74 20.85
CA PRO A 229 2.37 -24.07 19.43
C PRO A 229 3.70 -24.50 18.77
N GLU A 230 3.63 -25.12 17.59
CA GLU A 230 4.81 -25.62 16.87
C GLU A 230 5.83 -24.49 16.57
N PRO A 231 7.12 -24.81 16.36
CA PRO A 231 8.12 -23.82 15.99
C PRO A 231 7.66 -22.97 14.79
N GLY A 232 7.77 -21.65 14.90
CA GLY A 232 7.34 -20.69 13.87
C GLY A 232 5.84 -20.38 13.87
N ALA A 233 5.02 -21.09 14.66
CA ALA A 233 3.61 -20.77 14.81
C ALA A 233 3.41 -19.52 15.69
N ALA A 234 2.38 -18.74 15.37
CA ALA A 234 2.03 -17.56 16.16
C ALA A 234 1.59 -17.96 17.57
N THR A 235 2.03 -17.19 18.55
CA THR A 235 1.72 -17.34 19.98
C THR A 235 0.86 -16.15 20.42
N PRO A 236 -0.45 -16.11 20.06
CA PRO A 236 -1.30 -14.96 20.35
C PRO A 236 -1.41 -14.65 21.85
N ASP A 237 -1.39 -15.68 22.69
CA ASP A 237 -1.44 -15.58 24.16
C ASP A 237 -0.07 -15.36 24.79
N GLY A 238 0.99 -15.33 23.98
CA GLY A 238 2.38 -15.19 24.43
C GLY A 238 2.89 -16.37 25.25
N ARG A 239 2.20 -17.52 25.24
CA ARG A 239 2.56 -18.71 26.02
C ARG A 239 2.92 -19.89 25.13
N ILE A 240 4.05 -20.52 25.43
CA ILE A 240 4.51 -21.76 24.81
C ILE A 240 4.46 -22.86 25.86
N ARG A 241 3.66 -23.88 25.60
CA ARG A 241 3.65 -25.10 26.40
C ARG A 241 4.76 -26.02 25.93
N VAL A 242 5.59 -26.51 26.84
CA VAL A 242 6.66 -27.48 26.53
C VAL A 242 6.42 -28.78 27.27
N PHE A 243 6.64 -29.88 26.55
CA PHE A 243 6.52 -31.25 27.05
C PHE A 243 7.92 -31.88 27.06
N THR A 244 8.39 -32.24 28.26
CA THR A 244 9.60 -33.03 28.43
C THR A 244 9.25 -34.52 28.49
N ALA A 245 10.24 -35.37 28.23
CA ALA A 245 10.17 -36.78 28.61
C ALA A 245 10.67 -36.98 30.04
#